data_AF-A0ABD7FWV6-F1
#
_entry.id   AF-A0ABD7FWV6-F1
#
_cell.length_a   1.000
_cell.length_b   1.000
_cell.length_c   1.000
_cell.angle_alpha   90.00
_cell.angle_beta   90.00
_cell.angle_gamma   90.00
#
_symmetry.space_group_name_H-M   'P 1'
#
loop_
_entity.id
_entity.type
_entity.pdbx_description
1 polymer ?
#
loop_
_entity_poly.entity_id
_entity_poly.type
_entity_poly.pdbx_seq_one_letter_code
_entity_poly.pdbx_strand_id
1 'polypeptide(L)'
;MNWFESTGSINFQGKNPGKATLEVEVPKLLYPAEAESIAAPKVTTVTPEPSSSATNPTKTDSIERRYLTTGINEGELVIGIVSAVGTEYRHVTDTLSNRLQGFGYDVKEIRVSACLPSFSGTDEYQRIKHYMQAGDTLRENSENNAILAAGVAKNISSSRSASSSKRAFIVNSLKHPREVEFLRKIYGDGFYLIGIHADEKRRHKYLTDDKGMTQAQANELIRIDEDESFDHGQKTRDTYHLADFFLNLGSNNDQVKNRLQRFLELIFSHPYKNPTFDEFAMFMAFNSSVRSGDLSRQVGAVISREKQIIATGANDVPKSGGGLYWAEVDEATGKVEDDQDGKDYTRDGDSNKQAQAEIIQEIAKNLLESGLVDGQNGVELHKVLKESKISDLTEFGRVVHAEMDALLSCSRAGIPTTGSTLYCTTFPCHNCAKHIIASGINRVVYVEPYPKSRALDFHSESIQLKSELEKTLDGTSELVSFEPFIGVGPRRFLDLFSMSLGGGSKLRRKDKNGNTLEWDKSSAPIRTPLIEKSYLDIESAAVEMWNEYSQSDSPF
;
A
#
# COMPACT_ATOMS: atom_id res chain seq x y z
N MET A 1 36.74 -23.03 12.42
CA MET A 1 38.12 -23.09 11.93
C MET A 1 38.03 -23.34 10.45
N ASN A 2 38.60 -22.47 9.62
CA ASN A 2 38.62 -22.63 8.17
C ASN A 2 40.08 -22.86 7.77
N TRP A 3 40.36 -23.94 7.05
CA TRP A 3 41.68 -24.22 6.50
C TRP A 3 41.66 -23.97 5.00
N PHE A 4 42.63 -23.20 4.52
CA PHE A 4 42.78 -22.89 3.10
C PHE A 4 43.98 -23.65 2.56
N GLU A 5 43.70 -24.76 1.87
CA GLU A 5 44.72 -25.68 1.35
C GLU A 5 45.70 -25.00 0.39
N SER A 6 45.24 -24.02 -0.39
CA SER A 6 46.07 -23.27 -1.35
C SER A 6 47.13 -22.37 -0.71
N THR A 7 46.90 -21.90 0.51
CA THR A 7 47.80 -20.99 1.24
C THR A 7 48.39 -21.61 2.49
N GLY A 8 47.99 -22.83 2.85
CA GLY A 8 48.37 -23.50 4.10
C GLY A 8 47.87 -22.79 5.37
N SER A 9 46.99 -21.79 5.25
CA SER A 9 46.60 -20.93 6.36
C SER A 9 45.34 -21.45 7.07
N ILE A 10 45.35 -21.35 8.40
CA ILE A 10 44.21 -21.70 9.25
C ILE A 10 43.67 -20.41 9.86
N ASN A 11 42.37 -20.18 9.71
CA ASN A 11 41.70 -19.02 10.26
C ASN A 11 40.63 -19.45 11.29
N PHE A 12 40.64 -18.82 12.47
CA PHE A 12 39.71 -19.11 13.55
C PHE A 12 38.64 -18.03 13.63
N GLN A 13 37.38 -18.45 13.50
CA GLN A 13 36.21 -17.59 13.65
C GLN A 13 35.61 -17.81 15.04
N GLY A 14 35.14 -16.74 15.68
CA GLY A 14 34.54 -16.79 17.02
C GLY A 14 34.82 -15.53 17.84
N LYS A 15 34.30 -15.50 19.07
CA LYS A 15 34.57 -14.43 20.05
C LYS A 15 35.74 -14.82 20.95
N ASN A 16 36.42 -13.81 21.50
CA ASN A 16 37.37 -14.02 22.60
C ASN A 16 36.63 -14.51 23.87
N PRO A 17 37.28 -15.29 24.75
CA PRO A 17 38.69 -15.73 24.69
C PRO A 17 38.93 -17.02 23.89
N GLY A 18 37.87 -17.71 23.47
CA GLY A 18 37.96 -19.00 22.78
C GLY A 18 38.69 -18.93 21.43
N LYS A 19 38.45 -17.87 20.64
CA LYS A 19 39.18 -17.63 19.38
C LYS A 19 40.69 -17.51 19.63
N ALA A 20 41.10 -16.64 20.55
CA ALA A 20 42.51 -16.43 20.89
C ALA A 20 43.19 -17.70 21.42
N THR A 21 42.46 -18.52 22.20
CA THR A 21 42.99 -19.81 22.69
C THR A 21 43.31 -20.76 21.54
N LEU A 22 42.40 -20.88 20.56
CA LEU A 22 42.60 -21.74 19.39
C LEU A 22 43.71 -21.22 18.46
N GLU A 23 43.83 -19.91 18.29
CA GLU A 23 44.91 -19.27 17.53
C GLU A 23 46.31 -19.55 18.11
N VAL A 24 46.41 -19.79 19.42
CA VAL A 24 47.68 -20.08 20.11
C VAL A 24 47.96 -21.58 20.19
N GLU A 25 46.96 -22.40 20.52
CA GLU A 25 47.20 -23.82 20.83
C GLU A 25 47.24 -24.71 19.58
N VAL A 26 46.46 -24.39 18.55
CA VAL A 26 46.40 -25.24 17.34
C VAL A 26 47.71 -25.25 16.55
N PRO A 27 48.43 -24.13 16.35
CA PRO A 27 49.74 -24.17 15.70
C PRO A 27 50.78 -25.00 16.46
N LYS A 28 50.78 -24.98 17.80
CA LYS A 28 51.70 -25.79 18.64
C LYS A 28 51.47 -27.29 18.46
N LEU A 29 50.22 -27.71 18.27
CA LEU A 29 49.86 -29.11 18.04
C LEU A 29 50.19 -29.57 16.62
N LEU A 30 50.08 -28.68 15.63
CA LEU A 30 50.35 -28.99 14.23
C LEU A 30 51.84 -28.94 13.87
N TYR A 31 52.61 -28.06 14.53
CA TYR A 31 54.04 -27.84 14.28
C TYR A 31 54.87 -27.96 15.57
N PRO A 32 54.89 -29.14 16.22
CA PRO A 32 55.53 -29.31 17.53
C PRO A 32 57.05 -29.06 17.53
N ALA A 33 57.72 -29.14 16.38
CA ALA A 33 59.14 -28.86 16.23
C ALA A 33 59.49 -27.36 16.16
N GLU A 34 58.51 -26.48 15.90
CA GLU A 34 58.71 -25.03 15.74
C GLU A 34 58.31 -24.24 17.00
N ALA A 35 57.77 -24.94 18.01
CA ALA A 35 57.18 -24.37 19.22
C ALA A 35 58.19 -23.75 20.21
N GLU A 36 59.50 -23.92 20.03
CA GLU A 36 60.53 -23.39 20.94
C GLU A 36 60.91 -21.92 20.69
N SER A 37 60.39 -21.25 19.65
CA SER A 37 60.87 -19.91 19.25
C SER A 37 59.87 -18.74 19.37
N ILE A 38 58.65 -18.95 19.88
CA ILE A 38 57.63 -17.88 19.96
C ILE A 38 57.42 -17.44 21.41
N ALA A 39 57.94 -16.26 21.75
CA ALA A 39 57.70 -15.60 23.03
C ALA A 39 56.20 -15.31 23.23
N ALA A 40 55.67 -15.69 24.39
CA ALA A 40 54.27 -15.50 24.75
C ALA A 40 53.88 -14.00 24.73
N PRO A 41 52.71 -13.62 24.19
CA PRO A 41 52.19 -12.27 24.37
C PRO A 41 51.79 -12.10 25.84
N LYS A 42 52.07 -10.92 26.41
CA LYS A 42 51.59 -10.52 27.73
C LYS A 42 50.06 -10.60 27.76
N VAL A 43 49.53 -11.59 28.47
CA VAL A 43 48.12 -11.67 28.82
C VAL A 43 47.85 -10.63 29.90
N THR A 44 47.18 -9.54 29.52
CA THR A 44 46.56 -8.64 30.50
C THR A 44 45.39 -9.40 31.12
N THR A 45 45.59 -9.94 32.32
CA THR A 45 44.53 -10.54 33.14
C THR A 45 43.55 -9.44 33.55
N VAL A 46 42.46 -9.29 32.80
CA VAL A 46 41.27 -8.60 33.32
C VAL A 46 40.52 -9.63 34.15
N THR A 47 40.67 -9.52 35.48
CA THR A 47 39.83 -10.20 36.45
C THR A 47 38.36 -9.88 36.14
N PRO A 48 37.44 -10.86 36.17
CA PRO A 48 36.03 -10.57 36.06
C PRO A 48 35.62 -9.83 37.32
N GLU A 49 35.39 -8.52 37.22
CA GLU A 49 34.69 -7.81 38.28
C GLU A 49 33.30 -8.46 38.44
N PRO A 50 32.83 -8.61 39.69
CA PRO A 50 31.48 -9.09 39.93
C PRO A 50 30.52 -8.20 39.15
N SER A 51 29.50 -8.80 38.54
CA SER A 51 28.35 -8.07 38.00
C SER A 51 27.68 -7.30 39.13
N SER A 52 28.21 -6.12 39.45
CA SER A 52 27.56 -5.16 40.29
C SER A 52 26.45 -4.56 39.44
N SER A 53 25.24 -4.81 39.90
CA SER A 53 24.04 -4.05 39.57
C SER A 53 24.22 -2.61 40.07
N ALA A 54 25.16 -1.87 39.49
CA ALA A 54 25.33 -0.46 39.71
C ALA A 54 24.43 0.26 38.71
N THR A 55 23.20 0.52 39.15
CA THR A 55 22.36 1.58 38.62
C THR A 55 23.12 2.90 38.76
N ASN A 56 23.83 3.32 37.71
CA ASN A 56 24.26 4.70 37.58
C ASN A 56 22.99 5.57 37.41
N PRO A 57 22.74 6.53 38.32
CA PRO A 57 21.58 7.38 38.23
C PRO A 57 21.77 8.40 37.10
N THR A 58 20.68 8.64 36.37
CA THR A 58 20.44 9.67 35.33
C THR A 58 21.20 9.55 34.00
N LYS A 59 20.85 8.53 33.20
CA LYS A 59 20.89 8.62 31.73
C LYS A 59 19.49 8.93 31.22
N THR A 60 19.28 10.11 30.64
CA THR A 60 17.95 10.52 30.13
C THR A 60 17.62 9.71 28.87
N ASP A 61 16.82 8.66 29.02
CA ASP A 61 16.33 7.81 27.91
C ASP A 61 15.25 8.54 27.09
N SER A 62 15.67 9.58 26.37
CA SER A 62 14.78 10.44 25.60
C SER A 62 14.13 9.67 24.44
N ILE A 63 13.02 10.18 23.90
CA ILE A 63 12.31 9.53 22.79
C ILE A 63 13.17 9.49 21.51
N GLU A 64 13.98 10.52 21.30
CA GLU A 64 14.94 10.66 20.20
C GLU A 64 16.04 9.59 20.31
N ARG A 65 16.61 9.39 21.51
CA ARG A 65 17.60 8.33 21.76
C ARG A 65 17.02 6.94 21.54
N ARG A 66 15.80 6.67 22.03
CA ARG A 66 15.11 5.39 21.81
C ARG A 66 14.84 5.15 20.33
N TYR A 67 14.42 6.17 19.59
CA TYR A 67 14.24 6.08 18.16
C TYR A 67 15.53 5.66 17.42
N LEU A 68 16.66 6.27 17.78
CA LEU A 68 17.97 5.98 17.18
C LEU A 68 18.54 4.60 17.55
N THR A 69 18.04 3.95 18.60
CA THR A 69 18.68 2.75 19.19
C THR A 69 17.75 1.54 19.29
N THR A 70 16.70 1.62 20.10
CA THR A 70 15.87 0.48 20.51
C THR A 70 14.52 0.40 19.78
N GLY A 71 14.10 1.48 19.13
CA GLY A 71 12.74 1.67 18.61
C GLY A 71 11.79 2.29 19.64
N ILE A 72 10.59 2.67 19.17
CA ILE A 72 9.56 3.33 19.99
C ILE A 72 8.40 2.35 20.23
N ASN A 73 8.08 2.10 21.50
CA ASN A 73 7.01 1.18 21.92
C ASN A 73 5.70 1.90 22.27
N GLU A 74 5.78 3.19 22.63
CA GLU A 74 4.66 4.00 23.11
C GLU A 74 4.40 5.20 22.18
N GLY A 75 4.41 4.96 20.87
CA GLY A 75 4.14 5.99 19.88
C GLY A 75 2.65 6.19 19.65
N GLU A 76 2.28 7.37 19.16
CA GLU A 76 0.93 7.65 18.68
C GLU A 76 0.68 6.91 17.35
N LEU A 77 -0.58 6.53 17.09
CA LEU A 77 -1.01 5.95 15.82
C LEU A 77 -2.10 6.81 15.16
N VAL A 78 -2.01 7.02 13.85
CA VAL A 78 -3.08 7.66 13.08
C VAL A 78 -3.46 6.73 11.93
N ILE A 79 -4.71 6.26 11.95
CA ILE A 79 -5.24 5.29 10.99
C ILE A 79 -6.41 5.94 10.24
N GLY A 80 -6.22 6.21 8.95
CA GLY A 80 -7.26 6.64 8.04
C GLY A 80 -8.11 5.46 7.55
N ILE A 81 -9.40 5.71 7.30
CA ILE A 81 -10.33 4.77 6.68
C ILE A 81 -10.85 5.36 5.37
N VAL A 82 -10.75 4.58 4.29
CA VAL A 82 -11.42 4.84 3.02
C VAL A 82 -12.36 3.67 2.71
N SER A 83 -13.61 3.99 2.42
CA SER A 83 -14.64 3.00 2.10
C SER A 83 -15.72 3.63 1.24
N ALA A 84 -16.24 2.89 0.26
CA ALA A 84 -17.37 3.28 -0.56
C ALA A 84 -18.61 3.66 0.27
N VAL A 85 -19.43 4.59 -0.21
CA VAL A 85 -20.74 4.88 0.39
C VAL A 85 -21.62 3.62 0.44
N GLY A 86 -22.38 3.47 1.51
CA GLY A 86 -23.16 2.25 1.78
C GLY A 86 -22.37 1.11 2.43
N THR A 87 -21.06 1.29 2.68
CA THR A 87 -20.28 0.31 3.45
C THR A 87 -20.60 0.41 4.94
N GLU A 88 -20.89 -0.71 5.60
CA GLU A 88 -21.09 -0.83 7.05
C GLU A 88 -19.77 -0.71 7.83
N TYR A 89 -19.03 0.39 7.63
CA TYR A 89 -17.67 0.58 8.15
C TYR A 89 -17.56 0.43 9.67
N ARG A 90 -18.66 0.63 10.43
CA ARG A 90 -18.67 0.47 11.89
C ARG A 90 -18.23 -0.92 12.34
N HIS A 91 -18.59 -1.96 11.58
CA HIS A 91 -18.12 -3.33 11.87
C HIS A 91 -16.57 -3.42 11.86
N VAL A 92 -15.91 -2.57 11.08
CA VAL A 92 -14.44 -2.47 11.03
C VAL A 92 -13.90 -1.53 12.09
N THR A 93 -14.43 -0.30 12.20
CA THR A 93 -13.89 0.71 13.13
C THR A 93 -14.09 0.35 14.60
N ASP A 94 -15.23 -0.26 14.95
CA ASP A 94 -15.50 -0.71 16.32
C ASP A 94 -14.58 -1.88 16.69
N THR A 95 -14.40 -2.82 15.76
CA THR A 95 -13.48 -3.95 15.93
C THR A 95 -12.03 -3.48 16.06
N LEU A 96 -11.59 -2.54 15.22
CA LEU A 96 -10.26 -1.96 15.26
C LEU A 96 -10.02 -1.22 16.59
N SER A 97 -10.99 -0.43 17.05
CA SER A 97 -10.91 0.27 18.32
C SER A 97 -10.74 -0.69 19.50
N ASN A 98 -11.58 -1.73 19.57
CA ASN A 98 -11.49 -2.75 20.61
C ASN A 98 -10.13 -3.49 20.59
N ARG A 99 -9.60 -3.78 19.39
CA ARG A 99 -8.29 -4.40 19.24
C ARG A 99 -7.18 -3.48 19.74
N LEU A 100 -7.16 -2.21 19.33
CA LEU A 100 -6.18 -1.21 19.76
C LEU A 100 -6.20 -0.99 21.29
N GLN A 101 -7.39 -0.96 21.91
CA GLN A 101 -7.51 -0.94 23.37
C GLN A 101 -6.85 -2.16 24.01
N GLY A 102 -6.96 -3.34 23.39
CA GLY A 102 -6.24 -4.55 23.79
C GLY A 102 -4.71 -4.48 23.63
N PHE A 103 -4.18 -3.50 22.88
CA PHE A 103 -2.76 -3.12 22.80
C PHE A 103 -2.41 -1.95 23.75
N GLY A 104 -3.36 -1.51 24.58
CA GLY A 104 -3.17 -0.45 25.58
C GLY A 104 -3.33 0.97 25.04
N TYR A 105 -4.01 1.16 23.90
CA TYR A 105 -4.26 2.47 23.33
C TYR A 105 -5.57 3.07 23.81
N ASP A 106 -5.54 4.37 24.14
CA ASP A 106 -6.73 5.20 24.14
C ASP A 106 -7.10 5.55 22.70
N VAL A 107 -8.32 5.23 22.28
CA VAL A 107 -8.74 5.31 20.87
C VAL A 107 -9.78 6.41 20.69
N LYS A 108 -9.52 7.33 19.76
CA LYS A 108 -10.46 8.38 19.38
C LYS A 108 -10.80 8.31 17.89
N GLU A 109 -12.09 8.13 17.59
CA GLU A 109 -12.59 8.26 16.21
C GLU A 109 -12.83 9.74 15.88
N ILE A 110 -12.39 10.17 14.70
CA ILE A 110 -12.62 11.49 14.13
C ILE A 110 -13.24 11.30 12.76
N ARG A 111 -14.47 11.79 12.58
CA ARG A 111 -15.09 11.83 11.25
C ARG A 111 -14.63 13.07 10.51
N VAL A 112 -14.26 12.93 9.23
CA VAL A 112 -13.90 14.06 8.36
C VAL A 112 -15.02 15.10 8.32
N SER A 113 -16.27 14.65 8.29
CA SER A 113 -17.46 15.52 8.29
C SER A 113 -17.64 16.35 9.57
N ALA A 114 -16.92 16.06 10.66
CA ALA A 114 -16.99 16.86 11.89
C ALA A 114 -16.39 18.27 11.71
N CYS A 115 -15.64 18.49 10.63
CA CYS A 115 -15.12 19.81 10.26
C CYS A 115 -16.12 20.65 9.44
N LEU A 116 -17.27 20.08 9.07
CA LEU A 116 -18.28 20.68 8.20
C LEU A 116 -19.50 21.17 8.98
N PRO A 117 -20.29 22.11 8.43
CA PRO A 117 -21.55 22.53 9.03
C PRO A 117 -22.48 21.34 9.34
N SER A 118 -23.04 21.32 10.55
CA SER A 118 -23.94 20.24 10.99
C SER A 118 -25.22 20.21 10.18
N PHE A 119 -25.68 19.01 9.82
CA PHE A 119 -27.00 18.79 9.26
C PHE A 119 -28.06 18.70 10.37
N SER A 120 -29.20 19.37 10.21
CA SER A 120 -30.28 19.44 11.21
C SER A 120 -31.48 18.53 10.94
N GLY A 121 -31.51 17.82 9.81
CA GLY A 121 -32.60 16.92 9.44
C GLY A 121 -32.40 15.47 9.91
N THR A 122 -33.42 14.63 9.70
CA THR A 122 -33.41 13.20 10.03
C THR A 122 -33.30 12.27 8.81
N ASP A 123 -33.45 12.80 7.59
CA ASP A 123 -33.36 12.02 6.36
C ASP A 123 -31.89 11.70 6.03
N GLU A 124 -31.57 10.40 5.95
CA GLU A 124 -30.19 9.94 5.75
C GLU A 124 -29.65 10.27 4.35
N TYR A 125 -30.49 10.25 3.31
CA TYR A 125 -30.06 10.61 1.96
C TYR A 125 -29.66 12.08 1.90
N GLN A 126 -30.51 12.98 2.42
CA GLN A 126 -30.22 14.41 2.52
C GLN A 126 -29.00 14.67 3.42
N ARG A 127 -28.84 13.92 4.52
CA ARG A 127 -27.66 14.05 5.39
C ARG A 127 -26.37 13.71 4.64
N ILE A 128 -26.33 12.60 3.91
CA ILE A 128 -25.13 12.21 3.16
C ILE A 128 -24.84 13.23 2.06
N LYS A 129 -25.86 13.61 1.29
CA LYS A 129 -25.73 14.58 0.20
C LYS A 129 -25.24 15.95 0.71
N HIS A 130 -25.77 16.42 1.84
CA HIS A 130 -25.32 17.64 2.50
C HIS A 130 -23.82 17.61 2.79
N TYR A 131 -23.29 16.53 3.35
CA TYR A 131 -21.87 16.44 3.68
C TYR A 131 -20.97 16.28 2.46
N MET A 132 -21.42 15.60 1.40
CA MET A 132 -20.71 15.56 0.11
C MET A 132 -20.58 16.99 -0.43
N GLN A 133 -21.72 17.67 -0.64
CA GLN A 133 -21.78 19.03 -1.18
C GLN A 133 -20.99 20.05 -0.34
N ALA A 134 -21.12 19.99 0.99
CA ALA A 134 -20.37 20.87 1.88
C ALA A 134 -18.85 20.62 1.81
N GLY A 135 -18.44 19.36 1.61
CA GLY A 135 -17.04 19.00 1.39
C GLY A 135 -16.50 19.58 0.09
N ASP A 136 -17.23 19.36 -1.01
CA ASP A 136 -16.85 19.83 -2.34
C ASP A 136 -16.79 21.37 -2.38
N THR A 137 -17.81 22.02 -1.82
CA THR A 137 -17.87 23.49 -1.69
C THR A 137 -16.69 24.04 -0.90
N LEU A 138 -16.26 23.35 0.18
CA LEU A 138 -15.12 23.79 0.96
C LEU A 138 -13.79 23.59 0.21
N ARG A 139 -13.62 22.49 -0.53
CA ARG A 139 -12.44 22.27 -1.39
C ARG A 139 -12.37 23.32 -2.49
N GLU A 140 -13.49 23.62 -3.14
CA GLU A 140 -13.60 24.65 -4.18
C GLU A 140 -13.26 26.04 -3.64
N ASN A 141 -13.97 26.51 -2.60
CA ASN A 141 -13.79 27.85 -2.04
C ASN A 141 -12.39 28.08 -1.43
N SER A 142 -11.71 27.02 -0.99
CA SER A 142 -10.36 27.11 -0.44
C SER A 142 -9.26 26.90 -1.48
N GLU A 143 -9.63 26.57 -2.72
CA GLU A 143 -8.71 26.16 -3.79
C GLU A 143 -7.73 25.07 -3.32
N ASN A 144 -8.19 24.19 -2.43
CA ASN A 144 -7.35 23.18 -1.77
C ASN A 144 -8.12 21.90 -1.51
N ASN A 145 -7.90 20.89 -2.36
CA ASN A 145 -8.58 19.59 -2.24
C ASN A 145 -8.17 18.78 -0.99
N ALA A 146 -7.20 19.25 -0.20
CA ALA A 146 -6.80 18.65 1.08
C ALA A 146 -7.33 19.40 2.30
N ILE A 147 -8.13 20.46 2.15
CA ILE A 147 -8.57 21.33 3.26
C ILE A 147 -9.26 20.56 4.40
N LEU A 148 -10.01 19.51 4.07
CA LEU A 148 -10.67 18.66 5.06
C LEU A 148 -9.66 17.89 5.92
N ALA A 149 -8.53 17.46 5.35
CA ALA A 149 -7.44 16.85 6.12
C ALA A 149 -6.77 17.84 7.08
N ALA A 150 -6.68 19.12 6.72
CA ALA A 150 -6.22 20.16 7.66
C ALA A 150 -7.19 20.33 8.83
N GLY A 151 -8.51 20.28 8.56
CA GLY A 151 -9.54 20.24 9.61
C GLY A 151 -9.42 19.02 10.53
N VAL A 152 -9.16 17.83 9.97
CA VAL A 152 -8.88 16.62 10.75
C VAL A 152 -7.65 16.80 11.63
N ALA A 153 -6.55 17.33 11.08
CA ALA A 153 -5.33 17.57 11.84
C ALA A 153 -5.54 18.56 12.99
N LYS A 154 -6.34 19.62 12.77
CA LYS A 154 -6.79 20.53 13.84
C LYS A 154 -7.54 19.76 14.93
N ASN A 155 -8.48 18.90 14.57
CA ASN A 155 -9.24 18.10 15.54
C ASN A 155 -8.36 17.12 16.32
N ILE A 156 -7.41 16.44 15.66
CA ILE A 156 -6.42 15.58 16.32
C ILE A 156 -5.61 16.41 17.33
N SER A 157 -5.05 17.52 16.89
CA SER A 157 -4.24 18.42 17.72
C SER A 157 -4.99 18.90 18.96
N SER A 158 -6.22 19.40 18.80
CA SER A 158 -7.07 19.84 19.92
C SER A 158 -7.51 18.72 20.86
N SER A 159 -7.42 17.46 20.42
CA SER A 159 -7.83 16.29 21.20
C SER A 159 -6.71 15.73 22.08
N ARG A 160 -5.46 16.17 21.90
CA ARG A 160 -4.33 15.67 22.69
C ARG A 160 -4.42 16.21 24.12
N SER A 161 -4.65 15.32 25.08
CA SER A 161 -4.51 15.62 26.51
C SER A 161 -3.08 15.35 26.98
N ALA A 162 -2.67 15.96 28.10
CA ALA A 162 -1.32 15.81 28.65
C ALA A 162 -1.02 14.42 29.27
N SER A 163 -2.01 13.51 29.41
CA SER A 163 -1.93 12.39 30.36
C SER A 163 -1.84 10.97 29.78
N SER A 164 -1.77 10.76 28.46
CA SER A 164 -1.63 9.41 27.87
C SER A 164 -0.49 9.35 26.87
N SER A 165 0.42 8.37 27.04
CA SER A 165 1.51 8.09 26.09
C SER A 165 1.06 7.25 24.89
N LYS A 166 0.04 6.38 25.03
CA LYS A 166 -0.48 5.53 23.94
C LYS A 166 -1.86 6.00 23.47
N ARG A 167 -1.88 6.75 22.37
CA ARG A 167 -3.09 7.27 21.72
C ARG A 167 -3.20 6.81 20.28
N ALA A 168 -4.40 6.45 19.85
CA ALA A 168 -4.69 6.09 18.47
C ALA A 168 -5.86 6.92 17.95
N PHE A 169 -5.68 7.54 16.79
CA PHE A 169 -6.73 8.27 16.10
C PHE A 169 -7.20 7.47 14.89
N ILE A 170 -8.51 7.24 14.81
CA ILE A 170 -9.14 6.64 13.64
C ILE A 170 -9.83 7.77 12.86
N VAL A 171 -9.27 8.14 11.71
CA VAL A 171 -9.81 9.17 10.81
C VAL A 171 -10.73 8.50 9.81
N ASN A 172 -12.03 8.74 9.93
CA ASN A 172 -13.03 8.03 9.16
C ASN A 172 -13.61 8.87 8.01
N SER A 173 -13.85 8.21 6.88
CA SER A 173 -14.43 8.77 5.65
C SER A 173 -13.49 9.72 4.87
N LEU A 174 -12.26 9.27 4.58
CA LEU A 174 -11.39 9.93 3.58
C LEU A 174 -11.90 9.62 2.17
N LYS A 175 -11.96 10.64 1.32
CA LYS A 175 -12.67 10.58 0.03
C LYS A 175 -11.92 11.23 -1.13
N HIS A 176 -10.83 11.94 -0.85
CA HIS A 176 -10.01 12.56 -1.87
C HIS A 176 -8.52 12.18 -1.73
N PRO A 177 -7.78 11.84 -2.80
CA PRO A 177 -6.35 11.48 -2.73
C PRO A 177 -5.50 12.53 -2.00
N ARG A 178 -5.79 13.81 -2.24
CA ARG A 178 -5.07 14.93 -1.61
C ARG A 178 -5.23 14.96 -0.09
N GLU A 179 -6.35 14.48 0.47
CA GLU A 179 -6.52 14.35 1.92
C GLU A 179 -5.54 13.32 2.50
N VAL A 180 -5.41 12.16 1.85
CA VAL A 180 -4.49 11.09 2.24
C VAL A 180 -3.04 11.56 2.15
N GLU A 181 -2.66 12.17 1.02
CA GLU A 181 -1.31 12.71 0.82
C GLU A 181 -0.96 13.78 1.87
N PHE A 182 -1.91 14.66 2.20
CA PHE A 182 -1.71 15.70 3.18
C PHE A 182 -1.52 15.13 4.59
N LEU A 183 -2.34 14.16 5.00
CA LEU A 183 -2.14 13.45 6.27
C LEU A 183 -0.81 12.70 6.31
N ARG A 184 -0.36 12.10 5.21
CA ARG A 184 0.98 11.50 5.09
C ARG A 184 2.10 12.53 5.23
N LYS A 185 1.93 13.75 4.74
CA LYS A 185 2.93 14.82 4.95
C LYS A 185 3.00 15.27 6.41
N ILE A 186 1.88 15.26 7.14
CA ILE A 186 1.83 15.65 8.56
C ILE A 186 2.38 14.54 9.47
N TYR A 187 1.92 13.31 9.25
CA TYR A 187 2.16 12.17 10.14
C TYR A 187 3.20 11.19 9.57
N GLY A 188 3.83 11.50 8.44
CA GLY A 188 4.89 10.69 7.84
C GLY A 188 4.55 9.20 7.75
N ASP A 189 5.50 8.36 8.15
CA ASP A 189 5.36 6.91 8.09
C ASP A 189 4.51 6.29 9.20
N GLY A 190 4.09 7.07 10.20
CA GLY A 190 3.17 6.57 11.23
C GLY A 190 1.69 6.70 10.87
N PHE A 191 1.38 7.27 9.70
CA PHE A 191 0.04 7.21 9.12
C PHE A 191 -0.17 5.92 8.33
N TYR A 192 -1.31 5.28 8.59
CA TYR A 192 -1.77 4.09 7.87
C TYR A 192 -3.16 4.33 7.30
N LEU A 193 -3.40 3.90 6.06
CA LEU A 193 -4.73 3.95 5.44
C LEU A 193 -5.29 2.54 5.27
N ILE A 194 -6.50 2.29 5.76
CA ILE A 194 -7.23 1.03 5.55
C ILE A 194 -8.31 1.26 4.50
N GLY A 195 -8.26 0.47 3.43
CA GLY A 195 -9.29 0.41 2.39
C GLY A 195 -10.29 -0.70 2.69
N ILE A 196 -11.56 -0.36 2.86
CA ILE A 196 -12.63 -1.34 3.12
C ILE A 196 -13.43 -1.56 1.83
N HIS A 197 -13.29 -2.74 1.24
CA HIS A 197 -14.11 -3.22 0.14
C HIS A 197 -15.43 -3.78 0.69
N ALA A 198 -16.52 -3.44 0.02
CA ALA A 198 -17.81 -4.08 0.19
C ALA A 198 -18.50 -4.20 -1.18
N ASP A 199 -19.10 -5.36 -1.42
CA ASP A 199 -19.82 -5.66 -2.65
C ASP A 199 -20.89 -4.60 -2.95
N GLU A 200 -21.04 -4.21 -4.22
CA GLU A 200 -22.01 -3.19 -4.62
C GLU A 200 -23.44 -3.55 -4.23
N LYS A 201 -23.85 -4.82 -4.40
CA LYS A 201 -25.20 -5.26 -4.03
C LYS A 201 -25.41 -5.13 -2.53
N ARG A 202 -24.39 -5.43 -1.72
CA ARG A 202 -24.43 -5.25 -0.26
C ARG A 202 -24.55 -3.78 0.11
N ARG A 203 -23.73 -2.90 -0.49
CA ARG A 203 -23.78 -1.45 -0.24
C ARG A 203 -25.14 -0.88 -0.62
N HIS A 204 -25.66 -1.29 -1.77
CA HIS A 204 -26.96 -0.88 -2.25
C HIS A 204 -28.07 -1.32 -1.29
N LYS A 205 -28.07 -2.59 -0.88
CA LYS A 205 -29.02 -3.13 0.09
C LYS A 205 -28.98 -2.39 1.42
N TYR A 206 -27.79 -2.06 1.93
CA TYR A 206 -27.65 -1.29 3.16
C TYR A 206 -28.24 0.12 3.02
N LEU A 207 -28.04 0.79 1.89
CA LEU A 207 -28.64 2.11 1.65
C LEU A 207 -30.17 2.03 1.52
N THR A 208 -30.72 0.99 0.91
CA THR A 208 -32.18 0.86 0.76
C THR A 208 -32.86 0.34 2.01
N ASP A 209 -32.41 -0.80 2.53
CA ASP A 209 -33.11 -1.57 3.56
C ASP A 209 -32.85 -0.99 4.95
N ASP A 210 -31.61 -0.60 5.25
CA ASP A 210 -31.22 -0.08 6.56
C ASP A 210 -31.27 1.45 6.66
N LYS A 211 -31.06 2.18 5.56
CA LYS A 211 -31.11 3.66 5.52
C LYS A 211 -32.37 4.24 4.91
N GLY A 212 -33.28 3.40 4.43
CA GLY A 212 -34.59 3.82 3.92
C GLY A 212 -34.54 4.61 2.61
N MET A 213 -33.47 4.48 1.83
CA MET A 213 -33.33 5.19 0.55
C MET A 213 -34.06 4.45 -0.58
N THR A 214 -34.51 5.19 -1.59
CA THR A 214 -34.95 4.59 -2.86
C THR A 214 -33.76 4.11 -3.69
N GLN A 215 -34.00 3.20 -4.64
CA GLN A 215 -33.00 2.74 -5.60
C GLN A 215 -32.31 3.90 -6.34
N ALA A 216 -33.08 4.90 -6.76
CA ALA A 216 -32.56 6.06 -7.47
C ALA A 216 -31.62 6.90 -6.59
N GLN A 217 -32.00 7.11 -5.33
CA GLN A 217 -31.18 7.82 -4.35
C GLN A 217 -29.87 7.09 -4.03
N ALA A 218 -29.93 5.78 -3.81
CA ALA A 218 -28.75 4.96 -3.56
C ALA A 218 -27.79 4.97 -4.76
N ASN A 219 -28.30 4.78 -5.98
CA ASN A 219 -27.50 4.86 -7.20
C ASN A 219 -26.85 6.24 -7.40
N GLU A 220 -27.57 7.32 -7.09
CA GLU A 220 -27.04 8.67 -7.17
C GLU A 220 -25.87 8.88 -6.20
N LEU A 221 -26.03 8.50 -4.92
CA LEU A 221 -24.96 8.62 -3.93
C LEU A 221 -23.73 7.79 -4.28
N ILE A 222 -23.93 6.57 -4.79
CA ILE A 222 -22.84 5.69 -5.23
C ILE A 222 -22.06 6.35 -6.38
N ARG A 223 -22.76 6.90 -7.37
CA ARG A 223 -22.15 7.60 -8.51
C ARG A 223 -21.35 8.83 -8.06
N ILE A 224 -21.91 9.63 -7.15
CA ILE A 224 -21.22 10.80 -6.58
C ILE A 224 -19.98 10.35 -5.82
N ASP A 225 -20.10 9.35 -4.93
CA ASP A 225 -18.98 8.92 -4.09
C ASP A 225 -17.79 8.35 -4.89
N GLU A 226 -18.07 7.64 -5.98
CA GLU A 226 -17.08 6.96 -6.79
C GLU A 226 -16.04 7.92 -7.40
N ASP A 227 -16.50 8.85 -8.25
CA ASP A 227 -15.66 9.75 -9.03
C ASP A 227 -16.51 10.86 -9.69
N GLU A 228 -16.51 12.06 -9.12
CA GLU A 228 -17.18 13.23 -9.70
C GLU A 228 -16.35 13.85 -10.83
N SER A 229 -16.97 14.49 -11.82
CA SER A 229 -16.25 14.96 -13.01
C SER A 229 -15.27 16.11 -12.75
N PHE A 230 -15.47 16.87 -11.67
CA PHE A 230 -14.66 18.01 -11.29
C PHE A 230 -13.57 17.64 -10.29
N ASP A 231 -12.47 18.41 -10.30
CA ASP A 231 -11.25 18.11 -9.52
C ASP A 231 -11.46 18.16 -8.00
N HIS A 232 -12.32 19.06 -7.52
CA HIS A 232 -12.60 19.23 -6.08
C HIS A 232 -13.70 18.29 -5.54
N GLY A 233 -14.27 17.44 -6.38
CA GLY A 233 -15.33 16.51 -6.00
C GLY A 233 -14.82 15.27 -5.29
N GLN A 234 -15.70 14.32 -5.05
CA GLN A 234 -15.37 13.03 -4.45
C GLN A 234 -14.57 12.16 -5.44
N LYS A 235 -13.49 11.55 -4.93
CA LYS A 235 -12.55 10.72 -5.68
C LYS A 235 -12.25 9.44 -4.90
N THR A 236 -13.30 8.77 -4.39
CA THR A 236 -13.14 7.63 -3.46
C THR A 236 -12.41 6.48 -4.13
N ARG A 237 -12.68 6.24 -5.41
CA ARG A 237 -11.97 5.23 -6.21
C ARG A 237 -10.45 5.40 -6.09
N ASP A 238 -9.97 6.57 -6.46
CA ASP A 238 -8.54 6.86 -6.52
C ASP A 238 -7.94 6.92 -5.11
N THR A 239 -8.71 7.37 -4.12
CA THR A 239 -8.33 7.37 -2.70
C THR A 239 -8.12 5.94 -2.17
N TYR A 240 -8.96 4.99 -2.59
CA TYR A 240 -8.86 3.59 -2.15
C TYR A 240 -7.57 2.92 -2.60
N HIS A 241 -7.12 3.21 -3.84
CA HIS A 241 -5.85 2.71 -4.38
C HIS A 241 -4.64 3.11 -3.54
N LEU A 242 -4.75 4.18 -2.74
CA LEU A 242 -3.70 4.62 -1.83
C LEU A 242 -3.63 3.79 -0.54
N ALA A 243 -4.54 2.84 -0.30
CA ALA A 243 -4.58 2.11 0.97
C ALA A 243 -3.33 1.26 1.23
N ASP A 244 -2.97 1.18 2.51
CA ASP A 244 -1.84 0.42 3.04
C ASP A 244 -2.25 -0.98 3.47
N PHE A 245 -3.54 -1.18 3.73
CA PHE A 245 -4.11 -2.45 4.09
C PHE A 245 -5.53 -2.55 3.54
N PHE A 246 -5.80 -3.60 2.79
CA PHE A 246 -7.07 -3.86 2.15
C PHE A 246 -7.86 -4.90 2.95
N LEU A 247 -9.10 -4.55 3.26
CA LEU A 247 -10.06 -5.38 3.96
C LEU A 247 -11.27 -5.61 3.08
N ASN A 248 -11.88 -6.77 3.24
CA ASN A 248 -13.16 -7.07 2.62
C ASN A 248 -14.21 -7.30 3.71
N LEU A 249 -15.33 -6.59 3.60
CA LEU A 249 -16.47 -6.68 4.50
C LEU A 249 -17.47 -7.71 3.97
N GLY A 250 -17.18 -8.99 4.23
CA GLY A 250 -18.04 -10.12 3.91
C GLY A 250 -19.05 -10.46 5.02
N SER A 251 -19.78 -11.56 4.86
CA SER A 251 -20.72 -12.10 5.86
C SER A 251 -20.02 -12.58 7.14
N ASN A 252 -18.75 -12.97 7.05
CA ASN A 252 -17.98 -13.55 8.14
C ASN A 252 -17.20 -12.49 8.96
N ASN A 253 -17.77 -12.09 10.09
CA ASN A 253 -17.15 -11.13 11.03
C ASN A 253 -15.81 -11.59 11.61
N ASP A 254 -15.56 -12.90 11.73
CA ASP A 254 -14.29 -13.40 12.27
C ASP A 254 -13.13 -13.13 11.30
N GLN A 255 -13.39 -13.06 9.99
CA GLN A 255 -12.37 -12.67 9.03
C GLN A 255 -11.92 -11.23 9.27
N VAL A 256 -12.86 -10.29 9.46
CA VAL A 256 -12.53 -8.89 9.79
C VAL A 256 -11.69 -8.83 11.06
N LYS A 257 -12.11 -9.52 12.13
CA LYS A 257 -11.38 -9.58 13.40
C LYS A 257 -9.96 -10.12 13.25
N ASN A 258 -9.78 -11.22 12.52
CA ASN A 258 -8.47 -11.87 12.35
C ASN A 258 -7.54 -11.07 11.44
N ARG A 259 -8.07 -10.43 10.39
CA ARG A 259 -7.29 -9.57 9.49
C ARG A 259 -6.82 -8.31 10.19
N LEU A 260 -7.69 -7.65 10.97
CA LEU A 260 -7.32 -6.50 11.80
C LEU A 260 -6.31 -6.88 12.89
N GLN A 261 -6.46 -8.04 13.54
CA GLN A 261 -5.46 -8.55 14.49
C GLN A 261 -4.09 -8.72 13.81
N ARG A 262 -4.03 -9.36 12.65
CA ARG A 262 -2.78 -9.54 11.89
C ARG A 262 -2.17 -8.20 11.47
N PHE A 263 -3.00 -7.25 11.04
CA PHE A 263 -2.54 -5.91 10.68
C PHE A 263 -1.85 -5.21 11.86
N LEU A 264 -2.46 -5.22 13.04
CA LEU A 264 -1.84 -4.66 14.24
C LEU A 264 -0.55 -5.42 14.62
N GLU A 265 -0.55 -6.75 14.59
CA GLU A 265 0.67 -7.52 14.86
C GLU A 265 1.83 -7.14 13.93
N LEU A 266 1.56 -6.84 12.65
CA LEU A 266 2.57 -6.34 11.71
C LEU A 266 3.06 -4.94 12.07
N ILE A 267 2.15 -4.02 12.41
CA ILE A 267 2.49 -2.66 12.88
C ILE A 267 3.31 -2.71 14.16
N PHE A 268 3.07 -3.69 15.04
CA PHE A 268 3.83 -3.89 16.27
C PHE A 268 5.00 -4.86 16.09
N SER A 269 5.65 -4.84 14.92
CA SER A 269 6.90 -5.54 14.64
C SER A 269 6.91 -7.03 14.98
N HIS A 270 5.79 -7.74 14.80
CA HIS A 270 5.75 -9.17 15.07
C HIS A 270 6.70 -9.93 14.12
N PRO A 271 7.72 -10.64 14.62
CA PRO A 271 8.83 -11.15 13.81
C PRO A 271 8.45 -12.27 12.84
N TYR A 272 7.36 -12.99 13.13
CA TYR A 272 6.95 -14.21 12.41
C TYR A 272 5.66 -14.07 11.59
N LYS A 273 5.15 -12.85 11.35
CA LYS A 273 4.02 -12.62 10.44
C LYS A 273 4.54 -12.37 9.02
N ASN A 274 4.70 -13.44 8.26
CA ASN A 274 5.18 -13.38 6.87
C ASN A 274 4.06 -12.92 5.90
N PRO A 275 4.43 -12.43 4.70
CA PRO A 275 3.46 -12.10 3.66
C PRO A 275 2.72 -13.35 3.18
N THR A 276 1.46 -13.19 2.79
CA THR A 276 0.75 -14.21 2.01
C THR A 276 1.27 -14.19 0.57
N PHE A 277 0.97 -15.25 -0.19
CA PHE A 277 1.32 -15.26 -1.61
C PHE A 277 0.57 -14.19 -2.40
N ASP A 278 -0.70 -13.94 -2.08
CA ASP A 278 -1.48 -12.87 -2.71
C ASP A 278 -0.86 -11.48 -2.44
N GLU A 279 -0.39 -11.21 -1.21
CA GLU A 279 0.32 -9.96 -0.87
C GLU A 279 1.63 -9.82 -1.67
N PHE A 280 2.40 -10.90 -1.79
CA PHE A 280 3.62 -10.91 -2.60
C PHE A 280 3.32 -10.69 -4.09
N ALA A 281 2.36 -11.42 -4.65
CA ALA A 281 2.00 -11.29 -6.06
C ALA A 281 1.43 -9.91 -6.39
N MET A 282 0.60 -9.34 -5.51
CA MET A 282 0.09 -7.97 -5.70
C MET A 282 1.20 -6.91 -5.58
N PHE A 283 2.16 -7.10 -4.67
CA PHE A 283 3.36 -6.26 -4.62
C PHE A 283 4.16 -6.34 -5.93
N MET A 284 4.31 -7.53 -6.52
CA MET A 284 4.98 -7.71 -7.81
C MET A 284 4.19 -7.07 -8.97
N ALA A 285 2.86 -7.13 -8.96
CA ALA A 285 2.02 -6.44 -9.93
C ALA A 285 2.22 -4.92 -9.87
N PHE A 286 2.20 -4.35 -8.67
CA PHE A 286 2.49 -2.93 -8.47
C PHE A 286 3.92 -2.56 -8.87
N ASN A 287 4.92 -3.38 -8.53
CA ASN A 287 6.29 -3.13 -8.97
C ASN A 287 6.46 -3.27 -10.50
N SER A 288 5.59 -4.03 -11.18
CA SER A 288 5.55 -4.05 -12.65
C SER A 288 4.92 -2.77 -13.21
N SER A 289 3.91 -2.19 -12.52
CA SER A 289 3.21 -0.99 -13.01
C SER A 289 4.10 0.24 -13.10
N VAL A 290 5.08 0.39 -12.20
CA VAL A 290 5.92 1.60 -12.13
C VAL A 290 6.80 1.83 -13.37
N ARG A 291 6.96 0.81 -14.23
CA ARG A 291 7.67 0.95 -15.51
C ARG A 291 6.81 1.58 -16.61
N SER A 292 5.49 1.66 -16.42
CA SER A 292 4.55 2.16 -17.42
C SER A 292 4.77 3.65 -17.70
N GLY A 293 4.86 3.98 -18.98
CA GLY A 293 4.87 5.35 -19.50
C GLY A 293 3.50 5.87 -19.95
N ASP A 294 2.41 5.21 -19.59
CA ASP A 294 1.04 5.61 -19.94
C ASP A 294 0.68 6.97 -19.33
N LEU A 295 0.03 7.83 -20.12
CA LEU A 295 -0.33 9.21 -19.72
C LEU A 295 -1.52 9.27 -18.74
N SER A 296 -2.34 8.22 -18.67
CA SER A 296 -3.54 8.19 -17.84
C SER A 296 -3.29 7.56 -16.48
N ARG A 297 -2.75 6.34 -16.44
CA ARG A 297 -2.51 5.62 -15.17
C ARG A 297 -1.47 4.51 -15.32
N GLN A 298 -0.73 4.23 -14.24
CA GLN A 298 0.15 3.07 -14.16
C GLN A 298 -0.61 1.84 -13.65
N VAL A 299 -0.68 0.80 -14.47
CA VAL A 299 -1.33 -0.48 -14.19
C VAL A 299 -0.33 -1.61 -14.38
N GLY A 300 -0.35 -2.57 -13.47
CA GLY A 300 0.52 -3.73 -13.52
C GLY A 300 -0.24 -5.01 -13.25
N ALA A 301 0.22 -6.09 -13.87
CA ALA A 301 -0.35 -7.42 -13.68
C ALA A 301 0.75 -8.47 -13.54
N VAL A 302 0.46 -9.53 -12.80
CA VAL A 302 1.29 -10.74 -12.79
C VAL A 302 0.42 -11.98 -12.92
N ILE A 303 0.96 -12.99 -13.59
CA ILE A 303 0.34 -14.32 -13.64
C ILE A 303 1.16 -15.25 -12.78
N SER A 304 0.48 -16.06 -11.97
CA SER A 304 1.10 -17.07 -11.14
C SER A 304 0.45 -18.44 -11.33
N ARG A 305 1.25 -19.49 -11.16
CA ARG A 305 0.78 -20.86 -11.07
C ARG A 305 1.53 -21.55 -9.93
N GLU A 306 0.82 -22.34 -9.12
CA GLU A 306 1.43 -23.08 -7.99
C GLU A 306 2.27 -22.21 -7.05
N LYS A 307 1.82 -20.98 -6.77
CA LYS A 307 2.56 -19.98 -5.98
C LYS A 307 3.93 -19.62 -6.55
N GLN A 308 4.05 -19.58 -7.88
CA GLN A 308 5.21 -19.07 -8.61
C GLN A 308 4.75 -18.01 -9.61
N ILE A 309 5.46 -16.89 -9.68
CA ILE A 309 5.22 -15.87 -10.72
C ILE A 309 5.80 -16.39 -12.03
N ILE A 310 4.96 -16.47 -13.07
CA ILE A 310 5.35 -16.98 -14.39
C ILE A 310 5.39 -15.90 -15.47
N ALA A 311 4.69 -14.78 -15.25
CA ALA A 311 4.76 -13.60 -16.11
C ALA A 311 4.43 -12.33 -15.34
N THR A 312 4.95 -11.21 -15.84
CA THR A 312 4.59 -9.85 -15.43
C THR A 312 4.15 -9.07 -16.65
N GLY A 313 3.31 -8.06 -16.44
CA GLY A 313 2.85 -7.14 -17.46
C GLY A 313 2.65 -5.74 -16.89
N ALA A 314 2.72 -4.74 -17.76
CA ALA A 314 2.39 -3.35 -17.45
C ALA A 314 1.64 -2.75 -18.63
N ASN A 315 0.78 -1.77 -18.40
CA ASN A 315 0.15 -1.08 -19.52
C ASN A 315 1.17 -0.16 -20.19
N ASP A 316 1.51 -0.43 -21.45
CA ASP A 316 2.40 0.43 -22.21
C ASP A 316 2.24 0.23 -23.72
N VAL A 317 2.92 1.03 -24.54
CA VAL A 317 2.89 0.95 -25.99
C VAL A 317 3.66 -0.29 -26.47
N PRO A 318 3.06 -1.14 -27.33
CA PRO A 318 3.71 -2.34 -27.86
C PRO A 318 4.80 -2.01 -28.89
N LYS A 319 5.88 -2.80 -28.90
CA LYS A 319 7.00 -2.70 -29.86
C LYS A 319 6.89 -3.78 -30.95
N SER A 320 7.31 -3.44 -32.18
CA SER A 320 7.40 -4.43 -33.27
C SER A 320 8.36 -5.56 -32.89
N GLY A 321 8.02 -6.80 -33.25
CA GLY A 321 8.74 -8.00 -32.79
C GLY A 321 8.32 -8.51 -31.41
N GLY A 322 7.46 -7.78 -30.70
CA GLY A 322 6.87 -8.17 -29.42
C GLY A 322 7.46 -7.43 -28.22
N GLY A 323 6.74 -7.47 -27.09
CA GLY A 323 7.08 -6.70 -25.89
C GLY A 323 6.63 -5.24 -25.99
N LEU A 324 7.14 -4.42 -25.08
CA LEU A 324 6.81 -3.00 -24.94
C LEU A 324 8.09 -2.16 -25.10
N TYR A 325 7.94 -0.88 -25.39
CA TYR A 325 9.07 0.05 -25.42
C TYR A 325 9.69 0.25 -24.03
N TRP A 326 11.01 0.39 -23.98
CA TRP A 326 11.80 0.69 -22.79
C TRP A 326 12.68 1.91 -23.06
N ALA A 327 13.10 2.60 -22.00
CA ALA A 327 14.20 3.53 -22.09
C ALA A 327 15.50 2.73 -22.33
N GLU A 328 16.26 3.10 -23.35
CA GLU A 328 17.50 2.44 -23.74
C GLU A 328 18.70 3.34 -23.43
N VAL A 329 19.85 2.73 -23.15
CA VAL A 329 21.10 3.46 -22.90
C VAL A 329 21.87 3.49 -24.21
N ASP A 330 22.13 4.69 -24.73
CA ASP A 330 23.06 4.87 -25.84
C ASP A 330 24.47 4.48 -25.40
N GLU A 331 25.04 3.43 -26.00
CA GLU A 331 26.33 2.87 -25.58
C GLU A 331 27.51 3.84 -25.76
N ALA A 332 27.42 4.76 -26.72
CA ALA A 332 28.52 5.68 -27.04
C ALA A 332 28.57 6.88 -26.09
N THR A 333 27.41 7.37 -25.64
CA THR A 333 27.27 8.60 -24.84
C THR A 333 26.85 8.33 -23.39
N GLY A 334 26.30 7.15 -23.10
CA GLY A 334 25.71 6.79 -21.81
C GLY A 334 24.37 7.47 -21.53
N LYS A 335 23.78 8.16 -22.51
CA LYS A 335 22.50 8.84 -22.36
C LYS A 335 21.35 7.82 -22.33
N VAL A 336 20.39 8.03 -21.44
CA VAL A 336 19.15 7.25 -21.38
C VAL A 336 18.10 7.96 -22.20
N GLU A 337 17.59 7.32 -23.24
CA GLU A 337 16.60 7.89 -24.15
C GLU A 337 15.47 6.89 -24.44
N ASP A 338 14.26 7.42 -24.62
CA ASP A 338 13.14 6.66 -25.15
C ASP A 338 13.20 6.63 -26.69
N ASP A 339 12.75 5.53 -27.28
CA ASP A 339 12.57 5.41 -28.74
C ASP A 339 11.69 6.56 -29.27
N GLN A 340 12.10 7.19 -30.37
CA GLN A 340 11.30 8.22 -31.03
C GLN A 340 9.93 7.65 -31.42
N ASP A 341 8.86 8.35 -31.03
CA ASP A 341 7.47 7.91 -31.18
C ASP A 341 7.10 6.59 -30.46
N GLY A 342 8.01 6.03 -29.64
CA GLY A 342 7.82 4.77 -28.92
C GLY A 342 6.78 4.85 -27.80
N LYS A 343 6.55 6.05 -27.26
CA LYS A 343 5.58 6.32 -26.18
C LYS A 343 4.60 7.42 -26.61
N ASP A 344 3.50 7.58 -25.89
CA ASP A 344 2.52 8.64 -26.22
C ASP A 344 3.07 10.03 -25.89
N TYR A 345 3.84 10.19 -24.81
CA TYR A 345 4.50 11.45 -24.47
C TYR A 345 5.66 11.83 -25.42
N THR A 346 6.13 10.89 -26.24
CA THR A 346 7.09 11.15 -27.32
C THR A 346 6.41 11.50 -28.65
N ARG A 347 5.07 11.62 -28.67
CA ARG A 347 4.24 11.99 -29.85
C ARG A 347 3.37 13.21 -29.54
N ASP A 348 2.36 13.44 -30.37
CA ASP A 348 1.41 14.57 -30.28
C ASP A 348 0.37 14.44 -29.13
N GLY A 349 0.46 13.41 -28.27
CA GLY A 349 -0.37 13.27 -27.07
C GLY A 349 -1.16 11.95 -26.96
N ASP A 350 -2.17 11.94 -26.09
CA ASP A 350 -3.06 10.79 -25.83
C ASP A 350 -4.04 10.59 -26.99
N SER A 351 -3.81 9.54 -27.80
CA SER A 351 -4.63 9.21 -28.97
C SER A 351 -6.08 8.89 -28.62
N ASN A 352 -6.34 8.33 -27.43
CA ASN A 352 -7.69 8.02 -27.00
C ASN A 352 -8.47 9.29 -26.68
N LYS A 353 -7.86 10.24 -25.97
CA LYS A 353 -8.50 11.53 -25.69
C LYS A 353 -8.73 12.37 -26.96
N GLN A 354 -7.81 12.30 -27.92
CA GLN A 354 -7.98 12.93 -29.22
C GLN A 354 -9.18 12.34 -29.99
N ALA A 355 -9.26 11.01 -30.10
CA ALA A 355 -10.38 10.34 -30.76
C ALA A 355 -11.73 10.62 -30.09
N GLN A 356 -11.78 10.63 -28.75
CA GLN A 356 -12.99 11.03 -28.01
C GLN A 356 -13.43 12.45 -28.37
N ALA A 357 -12.49 13.39 -28.44
CA ALA A 357 -12.77 14.78 -28.81
C ALA A 357 -13.26 14.90 -30.26
N GLU A 358 -12.65 14.17 -31.19
CA GLU A 358 -13.08 14.12 -32.60
C GLU A 358 -14.51 13.60 -32.74
N ILE A 359 -14.86 12.49 -32.07
CA ILE A 359 -16.23 11.93 -32.06
C ILE A 359 -17.22 12.96 -31.52
N ILE A 360 -16.90 13.63 -30.40
CA ILE A 360 -17.76 14.65 -29.80
C ILE A 360 -17.96 15.83 -30.77
N GLN A 361 -16.88 16.31 -31.39
CA GLN A 361 -16.92 17.41 -32.35
C GLN A 361 -17.75 17.04 -33.58
N GLU A 362 -17.58 15.83 -34.12
CA GLU A 362 -18.32 15.37 -35.29
C GLU A 362 -19.82 15.25 -35.00
N ILE A 363 -20.20 14.65 -33.86
CA ILE A 363 -21.60 14.57 -33.45
C ILE A 363 -22.20 15.97 -33.26
N ALA A 364 -21.49 16.86 -32.56
CA ALA A 364 -21.96 18.22 -32.32
C ALA A 364 -22.14 18.99 -33.63
N LYS A 365 -21.17 18.91 -34.54
CA LYS A 365 -21.22 19.52 -35.87
C LYS A 365 -22.44 19.01 -36.66
N ASN A 366 -22.62 17.70 -36.74
CA ASN A 366 -23.71 17.10 -37.51
C ASN A 366 -25.09 17.52 -36.98
N LEU A 367 -25.26 17.63 -35.66
CA LEU A 367 -26.52 18.07 -35.04
C LEU A 367 -26.84 19.55 -35.29
N LEU A 368 -25.81 20.40 -35.31
CA LEU A 368 -25.93 21.82 -35.61
C LEU A 368 -26.23 22.05 -37.10
N GLU A 369 -25.50 21.37 -38.00
CA GLU A 369 -25.71 21.47 -39.45
C GLU A 369 -27.07 20.93 -39.89
N SER A 370 -27.59 19.89 -39.21
CA SER A 370 -28.93 19.36 -39.50
C SER A 370 -30.07 20.23 -38.95
N GLY A 371 -29.76 21.28 -38.18
CA GLY A 371 -30.75 22.14 -37.53
C GLY A 371 -31.54 21.45 -36.41
N LEU A 372 -31.06 20.32 -35.87
CA LEU A 372 -31.72 19.64 -34.74
C LEU A 372 -31.42 20.31 -33.39
N VAL A 373 -30.30 21.04 -33.31
CA VAL A 373 -29.91 21.84 -32.15
C VAL A 373 -29.63 23.26 -32.62
N ASP A 374 -30.12 24.25 -31.87
CA ASP A 374 -29.83 25.67 -32.14
C ASP A 374 -28.33 25.96 -31.95
N GLY A 375 -27.75 26.76 -32.86
CA GLY A 375 -26.35 27.21 -32.83
C GLY A 375 -25.95 27.90 -31.54
N GLN A 376 -26.90 28.51 -30.82
CA GLN A 376 -26.64 29.15 -29.52
C GLN A 376 -26.27 28.15 -28.41
N ASN A 377 -26.64 26.87 -28.57
CA ASN A 377 -26.42 25.82 -27.57
C ASN A 377 -25.17 24.96 -27.83
N GLY A 378 -24.32 25.33 -28.79
CA GLY A 378 -23.17 24.50 -29.19
C GLY A 378 -22.18 24.19 -28.06
N VAL A 379 -21.95 25.13 -27.14
CA VAL A 379 -21.08 24.93 -25.97
C VAL A 379 -21.69 23.94 -24.97
N GLU A 380 -22.98 24.09 -24.68
CA GLU A 380 -23.69 23.18 -23.77
C GLU A 380 -23.78 21.76 -24.36
N LEU A 381 -23.98 21.64 -25.69
CA LEU A 381 -23.97 20.37 -26.38
C LEU A 381 -22.62 19.65 -26.23
N HIS A 382 -21.50 20.34 -26.45
CA HIS A 382 -20.18 19.75 -26.24
C HIS A 382 -19.98 19.28 -24.81
N LYS A 383 -20.43 20.07 -23.83
CA LYS A 383 -20.34 19.71 -22.40
C LYS A 383 -21.13 18.43 -22.11
N VAL A 384 -22.39 18.36 -22.54
CA VAL A 384 -23.26 17.18 -22.34
C VAL A 384 -22.67 15.94 -23.01
N LEU A 385 -22.13 16.07 -24.24
CA LEU A 385 -21.49 14.95 -24.93
C LEU A 385 -20.21 14.49 -24.22
N LYS A 386 -19.41 15.44 -23.69
CA LYS A 386 -18.21 15.12 -22.89
C LYS A 386 -18.55 14.44 -21.58
N GLU A 387 -19.68 14.78 -20.96
CA GLU A 387 -20.18 14.13 -19.73
C GLU A 387 -20.90 12.80 -20.01
N SER A 388 -21.05 12.42 -21.28
CA SER A 388 -21.64 11.14 -21.67
C SER A 388 -20.63 9.99 -21.65
N LYS A 389 -21.12 8.77 -21.89
CA LYS A 389 -20.29 7.54 -21.98
C LYS A 389 -19.27 7.54 -23.12
N ILE A 390 -19.27 8.54 -24.02
CA ILE A 390 -18.21 8.70 -25.03
C ILE A 390 -16.84 8.85 -24.36
N SER A 391 -16.79 9.56 -23.23
CA SER A 391 -15.54 9.75 -22.46
C SER A 391 -15.02 8.48 -21.78
N ASP A 392 -15.81 7.40 -21.74
CA ASP A 392 -15.43 6.10 -21.18
C ASP A 392 -14.80 5.16 -22.22
N LEU A 393 -14.78 5.54 -23.51
CA LEU A 393 -14.17 4.74 -24.58
C LEU A 393 -12.65 4.64 -24.36
N THR A 394 -12.08 3.46 -24.64
CA THR A 394 -10.63 3.18 -24.42
C THR A 394 -9.95 2.55 -25.62
N GLU A 395 -10.71 2.23 -26.68
CA GLU A 395 -10.30 1.43 -27.82
C GLU A 395 -9.30 2.14 -28.75
N PHE A 396 -9.19 3.46 -28.65
CA PHE A 396 -8.33 4.28 -29.50
C PHE A 396 -6.96 4.55 -28.88
N GLY A 397 -6.69 4.00 -27.70
CA GLY A 397 -5.37 4.04 -27.07
C GLY A 397 -4.36 3.12 -27.78
N ARG A 398 -3.11 3.58 -27.89
CA ARG A 398 -2.00 2.76 -28.43
C ARG A 398 -1.52 1.71 -27.43
N VAL A 399 -1.79 1.94 -26.15
CA VAL A 399 -1.32 1.14 -25.03
C VAL A 399 -2.02 -0.21 -24.96
N VAL A 400 -1.25 -1.30 -24.88
CA VAL A 400 -1.78 -2.60 -24.49
C VAL A 400 -1.95 -2.63 -22.97
N HIS A 401 -3.04 -3.21 -22.47
CA HIS A 401 -3.29 -3.28 -21.04
C HIS A 401 -2.36 -4.27 -20.32
N ALA A 402 -2.15 -4.06 -19.02
CA ALA A 402 -1.21 -4.87 -18.23
C ALA A 402 -1.58 -6.36 -18.22
N GLU A 403 -2.86 -6.69 -18.13
CA GLU A 403 -3.37 -8.06 -18.16
C GLU A 403 -3.07 -8.73 -19.51
N MET A 404 -3.27 -7.98 -20.60
CA MET A 404 -2.99 -8.46 -21.95
C MET A 404 -1.48 -8.66 -22.16
N ASP A 405 -0.62 -7.72 -21.71
CA ASP A 405 0.83 -7.90 -21.80
C ASP A 405 1.31 -9.10 -20.97
N ALA A 406 0.76 -9.31 -19.76
CA ALA A 406 1.10 -10.48 -18.95
C ALA A 406 0.74 -11.80 -19.66
N LEU A 407 -0.43 -11.88 -20.30
CA LEU A 407 -0.85 -13.04 -21.10
C LEU A 407 0.04 -13.22 -22.35
N LEU A 408 0.35 -12.13 -23.05
CA LEU A 408 1.23 -12.16 -24.22
C LEU A 408 2.67 -12.53 -23.84
N SER A 409 3.13 -12.16 -22.65
CA SER A 409 4.44 -12.55 -22.12
C SER A 409 4.54 -14.07 -21.94
N CYS A 410 3.50 -14.70 -21.38
CA CYS A 410 3.38 -16.16 -21.34
C CYS A 410 3.41 -16.77 -22.75
N SER A 411 2.65 -16.21 -23.69
CA SER A 411 2.60 -16.69 -25.09
C SER A 411 3.96 -16.64 -25.77
N ARG A 412 4.67 -15.51 -25.67
CA ARG A 412 6.04 -15.34 -26.22
C ARG A 412 7.03 -16.34 -25.63
N ALA A 413 6.87 -16.68 -24.35
CA ALA A 413 7.73 -17.63 -23.64
C ALA A 413 7.30 -19.10 -23.79
N GLY A 414 6.17 -19.40 -24.45
CA GLY A 414 5.62 -20.76 -24.55
C GLY A 414 5.12 -21.32 -23.23
N ILE A 415 4.71 -20.46 -22.28
CA ILE A 415 4.23 -20.87 -20.95
C ILE A 415 2.69 -20.92 -20.96
N PRO A 416 2.07 -22.08 -20.67
CA PRO A 416 0.61 -22.17 -20.63
C PRO A 416 0.03 -21.42 -19.43
N THR A 417 -1.06 -20.68 -19.66
CA THR A 417 -1.80 -19.90 -18.64
C THR A 417 -2.94 -20.67 -18.00
N THR A 418 -3.34 -21.82 -18.55
CA THR A 418 -4.44 -22.63 -18.04
C THR A 418 -4.27 -22.99 -16.56
N GLY A 419 -5.32 -22.74 -15.76
CA GLY A 419 -5.33 -22.99 -14.32
C GLY A 419 -4.51 -22.00 -13.48
N SER A 420 -4.01 -20.92 -14.09
CA SER A 420 -3.21 -19.90 -13.40
C SER A 420 -4.09 -18.80 -12.80
N THR A 421 -3.52 -18.06 -11.84
CA THR A 421 -4.15 -16.88 -11.21
C THR A 421 -3.49 -15.61 -11.74
N LEU A 422 -4.30 -14.63 -12.14
CA LEU A 422 -3.86 -13.29 -12.52
C LEU A 422 -4.08 -12.32 -11.36
N TYR A 423 -3.08 -11.50 -11.05
CA TYR A 423 -3.18 -10.41 -10.09
C TYR A 423 -3.03 -9.09 -10.85
N CYS A 424 -3.90 -8.11 -10.60
CA CYS A 424 -3.88 -6.81 -11.28
C CYS A 424 -4.07 -5.66 -10.28
N THR A 425 -3.37 -4.54 -10.49
CA THR A 425 -3.53 -3.35 -9.66
C THR A 425 -4.85 -2.61 -9.88
N THR A 426 -5.66 -3.02 -10.85
CA THR A 426 -7.00 -2.48 -11.12
C THR A 426 -7.96 -3.62 -11.51
N PHE A 427 -9.26 -3.35 -11.54
CA PHE A 427 -10.23 -4.30 -12.06
C PHE A 427 -10.10 -4.42 -13.59
N PRO A 428 -9.96 -5.63 -14.16
CA PRO A 428 -9.82 -5.79 -15.61
C PRO A 428 -11.04 -5.29 -16.39
N CYS A 429 -10.80 -4.47 -17.42
CA CYS A 429 -11.87 -4.01 -18.30
C CYS A 429 -12.51 -5.18 -19.07
N HIS A 430 -13.70 -4.97 -19.64
CA HIS A 430 -14.42 -6.00 -20.39
C HIS A 430 -13.60 -6.53 -21.59
N ASN A 431 -12.76 -5.69 -22.20
CA ASN A 431 -11.83 -6.10 -23.25
C ASN A 431 -10.70 -7.00 -22.73
N CYS A 432 -10.21 -6.81 -21.50
CA CYS A 432 -9.24 -7.72 -20.89
C CYS A 432 -9.91 -9.01 -20.43
N ALA A 433 -11.11 -8.92 -19.84
CA ALA A 433 -11.84 -10.05 -19.29
C ALA A 433 -12.06 -11.19 -20.31
N LYS A 434 -12.46 -10.87 -21.55
CA LYS A 434 -12.62 -11.89 -22.61
C LYS A 434 -11.32 -12.65 -22.92
N HIS A 435 -10.15 -11.98 -22.85
CA HIS A 435 -8.85 -12.62 -23.05
C HIS A 435 -8.45 -13.47 -21.83
N ILE A 436 -8.72 -12.98 -20.63
CA ILE A 436 -8.52 -13.73 -19.38
C ILE A 436 -9.29 -15.05 -19.42
N ILE A 437 -10.59 -15.00 -19.76
CA ILE A 437 -11.43 -16.19 -19.92
C ILE A 437 -10.84 -17.13 -20.99
N ALA A 438 -10.61 -16.63 -22.20
CA ALA A 438 -10.14 -17.44 -23.32
C ALA A 438 -8.76 -18.08 -23.08
N SER A 439 -7.91 -17.48 -22.24
CA SER A 439 -6.59 -17.99 -21.88
C SER A 439 -6.60 -19.10 -20.83
N GLY A 440 -7.76 -19.40 -20.23
CA GLY A 440 -7.90 -20.44 -19.21
C GLY A 440 -7.41 -20.04 -17.81
N ILE A 441 -7.29 -18.75 -17.52
CA ILE A 441 -7.09 -18.25 -16.15
C ILE A 441 -8.31 -18.61 -15.31
N ASN A 442 -8.10 -19.11 -14.08
CA ASN A 442 -9.19 -19.54 -13.20
C ASN A 442 -9.57 -18.49 -12.14
N ARG A 443 -8.66 -17.57 -11.83
CA ARG A 443 -8.80 -16.64 -10.72
C ARG A 443 -8.12 -15.32 -11.06
N VAL A 444 -8.79 -14.23 -10.76
CA VAL A 444 -8.31 -12.85 -10.89
C VAL A 444 -8.39 -12.19 -9.52
N VAL A 445 -7.28 -11.62 -9.05
CA VAL A 445 -7.23 -10.83 -7.82
C VAL A 445 -6.95 -9.37 -8.19
N TYR A 446 -7.80 -8.43 -7.77
CA TYR A 446 -7.72 -7.03 -8.19
C TYR A 446 -7.81 -6.05 -7.03
N VAL A 447 -7.29 -4.83 -7.21
CA VAL A 447 -7.50 -3.70 -6.27
C VAL A 447 -8.45 -2.71 -6.92
N GLU A 448 -9.70 -2.59 -6.44
CA GLU A 448 -10.69 -1.60 -6.96
C GLU A 448 -11.95 -1.60 -6.06
N PRO A 449 -12.41 -0.46 -5.51
CA PRO A 449 -13.67 -0.40 -4.77
C PRO A 449 -14.91 -0.33 -5.67
N TYR A 450 -14.76 0.16 -6.92
CA TYR A 450 -15.85 0.36 -7.86
C TYR A 450 -15.51 -0.21 -9.25
N PRO A 451 -15.86 -1.48 -9.52
CA PRO A 451 -15.65 -2.08 -10.84
C PRO A 451 -16.55 -1.43 -11.92
N LYS A 452 -16.02 -0.50 -12.73
CA LYS A 452 -16.75 0.09 -13.88
C LYS A 452 -16.89 -0.86 -15.09
N SER A 453 -16.33 -2.06 -14.99
CA SER A 453 -16.21 -2.98 -16.12
C SER A 453 -17.50 -3.76 -16.35
N ARG A 454 -17.95 -3.81 -17.61
CA ARG A 454 -19.06 -4.67 -18.05
C ARG A 454 -18.69 -6.15 -18.16
N ALA A 455 -17.53 -6.55 -17.63
CA ALA A 455 -17.07 -7.94 -17.68
C ALA A 455 -18.11 -8.90 -17.07
N LEU A 456 -18.68 -8.55 -15.91
CA LEU A 456 -19.70 -9.36 -15.25
C LEU A 456 -21.02 -9.39 -16.04
N ASP A 457 -21.39 -8.29 -16.70
CA ASP A 457 -22.60 -8.24 -17.54
C ASP A 457 -22.46 -9.10 -18.80
N PHE A 458 -21.30 -9.00 -19.47
CA PHE A 458 -21.07 -9.63 -20.77
C PHE A 458 -20.69 -11.10 -20.67
N HIS A 459 -20.13 -11.51 -19.53
CA HIS A 459 -19.59 -12.85 -19.34
C HIS A 459 -20.09 -13.48 -18.05
N SER A 460 -21.35 -13.22 -17.67
CA SER A 460 -21.98 -13.78 -16.46
C SER A 460 -22.01 -15.31 -16.44
N GLU A 461 -21.95 -15.95 -17.61
CA GLU A 461 -21.86 -17.40 -17.81
C GLU A 461 -20.43 -17.95 -17.69
N SER A 462 -19.42 -17.06 -17.62
CA SER A 462 -18.00 -17.43 -17.58
C SER A 462 -17.25 -16.84 -16.38
N ILE A 463 -17.80 -15.82 -15.71
CA ILE A 463 -17.20 -15.10 -14.59
C ILE A 463 -18.13 -15.10 -13.37
N GLN A 464 -17.55 -15.26 -12.19
CA GLN A 464 -18.23 -15.01 -10.92
C GLN A 464 -17.45 -13.97 -10.08
N LEU A 465 -18.18 -13.05 -9.43
CA LEU A 465 -17.61 -12.17 -8.42
C LEU A 465 -17.63 -12.90 -7.07
N LYS A 466 -16.45 -13.16 -6.50
CA LYS A 466 -16.31 -13.82 -5.21
C LYS A 466 -15.91 -12.81 -4.14
N SER A 467 -16.88 -11.98 -3.77
CA SER A 467 -16.76 -10.99 -2.70
C SER A 467 -16.94 -11.60 -1.30
N GLU A 468 -17.35 -12.86 -1.19
CA GLU A 468 -17.44 -13.59 0.07
C GLU A 468 -16.44 -14.75 0.07
N LEU A 469 -15.63 -14.85 1.13
CA LEU A 469 -14.72 -15.97 1.37
C LEU A 469 -15.48 -17.20 1.89
N GLU A 470 -16.68 -17.45 1.37
CA GLU A 470 -17.41 -18.68 1.63
C GLU A 470 -16.73 -19.81 0.85
N LYS A 471 -16.49 -20.93 1.55
CA LYS A 471 -16.11 -22.16 0.88
C LYS A 471 -17.37 -22.62 0.14
N THR A 472 -17.38 -22.53 -1.19
CA THR A 472 -18.29 -23.37 -1.97
C THR A 472 -17.99 -24.81 -1.57
N LEU A 473 -18.94 -25.42 -0.86
CA LEU A 473 -18.82 -26.79 -0.33
C LEU A 473 -18.92 -27.85 -1.43
N ASP A 474 -19.24 -27.46 -2.67
CA ASP A 474 -19.33 -28.36 -3.80
C ASP A 474 -18.40 -27.94 -4.94
N GLY A 475 -17.79 -28.95 -5.57
CA GLY A 475 -16.62 -28.87 -6.44
C GLY A 475 -16.74 -28.01 -7.69
N THR A 476 -15.56 -27.66 -8.21
CA THR A 476 -15.31 -27.18 -9.59
C THR A 476 -16.34 -26.20 -10.14
N SER A 477 -16.32 -24.96 -9.66
CA SER A 477 -16.87 -23.87 -10.48
C SER A 477 -16.00 -23.76 -11.73
N GLU A 478 -16.61 -23.96 -12.90
CA GLU A 478 -15.96 -23.73 -14.22
C GLU A 478 -15.76 -22.24 -14.50
N LEU A 479 -16.34 -21.36 -13.66
CA LEU A 479 -16.28 -19.91 -13.83
C LEU A 479 -14.96 -19.32 -13.32
N VAL A 480 -14.46 -18.32 -14.05
CA VAL A 480 -13.31 -17.52 -13.62
C VAL A 480 -13.73 -16.66 -12.42
N SER A 481 -13.01 -16.82 -11.31
CA SER A 481 -13.34 -16.10 -10.06
C SER A 481 -12.64 -14.75 -10.03
N PHE A 482 -13.39 -13.65 -9.91
CA PHE A 482 -12.85 -12.31 -9.68
C PHE A 482 -12.98 -11.98 -8.20
N GLU A 483 -11.87 -11.66 -7.56
CA GLU A 483 -11.76 -11.46 -6.11
C GLU A 483 -11.06 -10.12 -5.79
N PRO A 484 -11.59 -9.33 -4.84
CA PRO A 484 -10.87 -8.17 -4.35
C PRO A 484 -9.62 -8.61 -3.57
N PHE A 485 -8.54 -7.86 -3.71
CA PHE A 485 -7.31 -8.06 -2.96
C PHE A 485 -7.51 -7.75 -1.47
N ILE A 486 -6.97 -8.62 -0.61
CA ILE A 486 -7.05 -8.49 0.85
C ILE A 486 -5.66 -8.70 1.43
N GLY A 487 -5.18 -7.74 2.21
CA GLY A 487 -3.87 -7.80 2.84
C GLY A 487 -3.11 -6.49 2.79
N VAL A 488 -1.81 -6.57 3.08
CA VAL A 488 -0.89 -5.43 3.04
C VAL A 488 -0.74 -4.92 1.61
N GLY A 489 -1.02 -3.63 1.44
CA GLY A 489 -0.84 -2.92 0.18
C GLY A 489 0.63 -2.76 -0.20
N PRO A 490 0.94 -2.59 -1.50
CA PRO A 490 2.31 -2.54 -2.00
C PRO A 490 3.21 -1.51 -1.32
N ARG A 491 2.66 -0.32 -1.00
CA ARG A 491 3.41 0.77 -0.37
C ARG A 491 4.05 0.37 0.96
N ARG A 492 3.38 -0.45 1.75
CA ARG A 492 3.85 -0.90 3.08
C ARG A 492 4.48 -2.29 3.07
N PHE A 493 4.59 -2.93 1.92
CA PHE A 493 5.08 -4.31 1.82
C PHE A 493 6.50 -4.45 2.40
N LEU A 494 7.45 -3.62 1.93
CA LEU A 494 8.82 -3.65 2.43
C LEU A 494 8.90 -3.17 3.89
N ASP A 495 8.13 -2.15 4.26
CA ASP A 495 8.08 -1.66 5.64
C ASP A 495 7.71 -2.76 6.62
N LEU A 496 6.65 -3.51 6.35
CA LEU A 496 6.10 -4.50 7.28
C LEU A 496 6.78 -5.86 7.22
N PHE A 497 7.34 -6.27 6.08
CA PHE A 497 7.90 -7.63 5.92
C PHE A 497 9.43 -7.68 5.83
N SER A 498 10.12 -6.59 5.47
CA SER A 498 11.59 -6.60 5.39
C SER A 498 12.22 -6.57 6.78
N MET A 499 13.41 -7.16 6.95
CA MET A 499 14.16 -7.01 8.20
C MET A 499 14.89 -5.66 8.29
N SER A 500 15.25 -5.06 7.15
CA SER A 500 16.18 -3.92 7.09
C SER A 500 15.88 -2.87 6.03
N LEU A 501 14.99 -3.12 5.07
CA LEU A 501 14.67 -2.17 3.99
C LEU A 501 13.54 -1.20 4.36
N GLY A 502 12.79 -1.48 5.42
CA GLY A 502 11.71 -0.59 5.88
C GLY A 502 12.25 0.66 6.54
N GLY A 503 11.48 1.76 6.48
CA GLY A 503 11.86 3.06 7.05
C GLY A 503 11.88 3.14 8.58
N GLY A 504 11.51 2.07 9.29
CA GLY A 504 11.38 2.08 10.74
C GLY A 504 12.19 1.00 11.49
N SER A 505 11.72 0.61 12.67
CA SER A 505 12.44 -0.27 13.60
C SER A 505 12.87 -1.58 12.92
N LYS A 506 14.13 -2.02 13.05
CA LYS A 506 14.59 -3.28 12.43
C LYS A 506 13.89 -4.51 13.01
N LEU A 507 13.49 -5.45 12.15
CA LEU A 507 12.87 -6.69 12.61
C LEU A 507 13.96 -7.63 13.14
N ARG A 508 13.84 -8.05 14.38
CA ARG A 508 14.75 -9.04 14.98
C ARG A 508 13.98 -10.34 15.19
N ARG A 509 14.52 -11.44 14.64
CA ARG A 509 13.91 -12.78 14.73
C ARG A 509 14.64 -13.70 15.71
N LYS A 510 15.87 -13.34 16.09
CA LYS A 510 16.71 -14.14 16.97
C LYS A 510 17.56 -13.31 17.90
N ASP A 511 17.93 -13.89 19.02
CA ASP A 511 18.94 -13.36 19.93
C ASP A 511 20.38 -13.59 19.39
N LYS A 512 21.40 -13.18 20.16
CA LYS A 512 22.81 -13.38 19.79
C LYS A 512 23.26 -14.84 19.84
N ASN A 513 22.48 -15.70 20.48
CA ASN A 513 22.77 -17.13 20.67
C ASN A 513 22.07 -18.00 19.60
N GLY A 514 21.19 -17.40 18.79
CA GLY A 514 20.47 -18.09 17.73
C GLY A 514 19.05 -18.52 18.10
N ASN A 515 18.59 -18.23 19.33
CA ASN A 515 17.25 -18.58 19.77
C ASN A 515 16.21 -17.61 19.21
N THR A 516 15.01 -18.12 18.94
CA THR A 516 13.86 -17.30 18.53
C THR A 516 13.49 -16.30 19.63
N LEU A 517 13.17 -15.08 19.22
CA LEU A 517 12.63 -14.07 20.15
C LEU A 517 11.15 -14.32 20.40
N GLU A 518 10.72 -14.23 21.66
CA GLU A 518 9.30 -14.12 21.98
C GLU A 518 8.80 -12.71 21.66
N TRP A 519 7.57 -12.62 21.18
CA TRP A 519 6.92 -11.36 20.88
C TRP A 519 5.81 -11.11 21.89
N ASP A 520 5.81 -9.92 22.47
CA ASP A 520 4.79 -9.47 23.40
C ASP A 520 4.21 -8.13 22.92
N LYS A 521 2.89 -8.13 22.70
CA LYS A 521 2.13 -6.96 22.27
C LYS A 521 2.27 -5.75 23.20
N SER A 522 2.59 -5.95 24.49
CA SER A 522 2.66 -4.86 25.47
C SER A 522 3.94 -4.04 25.33
N SER A 523 5.02 -4.69 24.88
CA SER A 523 6.39 -4.18 24.86
C SER A 523 6.99 -4.10 23.44
N ALA A 524 6.27 -4.54 22.41
CA ALA A 524 6.78 -4.55 21.06
C ALA A 524 6.88 -3.13 20.44
N PRO A 525 7.98 -2.84 19.72
CA PRO A 525 8.14 -1.55 19.04
C PRO A 525 7.20 -1.42 17.85
N ILE A 526 6.72 -0.19 17.64
CA ILE A 526 6.00 0.17 16.43
C ILE A 526 6.97 0.11 15.26
N ARG A 527 6.49 -0.46 14.16
CA ARG A 527 7.25 -0.73 12.96
C ARG A 527 7.73 0.57 12.34
N THR A 528 6.82 1.50 12.10
CA THR A 528 7.11 2.87 11.65
C THR A 528 6.50 3.88 12.64
N PRO A 529 7.23 4.25 13.70
CA PRO A 529 6.66 5.07 14.77
C PRO A 529 6.49 6.53 14.36
N LEU A 530 5.44 7.19 14.88
CA LEU A 530 5.36 8.65 14.92
C LEU A 530 6.32 9.20 15.97
N ILE A 531 7.07 10.23 15.60
CA ILE A 531 7.94 10.96 16.53
C ILE A 531 7.52 12.41 16.51
N GLU A 532 7.19 12.95 17.67
CA GLU A 532 6.82 14.36 17.85
C GLU A 532 8.06 15.27 17.88
N LYS A 533 9.05 14.99 17.04
CA LYS A 533 10.37 15.63 17.04
C LYS A 533 10.85 15.88 15.63
N SER A 534 11.50 17.02 15.43
CA SER A 534 12.10 17.36 14.15
C SER A 534 13.39 16.56 13.92
N TYR A 535 13.87 16.51 12.68
CA TYR A 535 15.17 15.90 12.41
C TYR A 535 16.31 16.61 13.17
N LEU A 536 16.17 17.90 13.51
CA LEU A 536 17.13 18.67 14.30
C LEU A 536 17.17 18.22 15.76
N ASP A 537 16.02 17.87 16.33
CA ASP A 537 15.96 17.30 17.69
C ASP A 537 16.61 15.91 17.72
N ILE A 538 16.38 15.10 16.68
CA ILE A 538 16.99 13.77 16.52
C ILE A 538 18.51 13.90 16.33
N GLU A 539 18.95 14.86 15.52
CA GLU A 539 20.38 15.18 15.33
C GLU A 539 21.02 15.60 16.65
N SER A 540 20.36 16.47 17.42
CA SER A 540 20.84 16.89 18.73
C SER A 540 21.04 15.71 19.68
N ALA A 541 20.09 14.77 19.72
CA ALA A 541 20.24 13.54 20.49
C ALA A 541 21.42 12.67 20.01
N ALA A 542 21.68 12.61 18.70
CA ALA A 542 22.85 11.91 18.16
C ALA A 542 24.18 12.58 18.55
N VAL A 543 24.23 13.91 18.56
CA VAL A 543 25.39 14.68 19.03
C VAL A 543 25.66 14.42 20.50
N GLU A 544 24.62 14.44 21.34
CA GLU A 544 24.77 14.11 22.76
C GLU A 544 25.28 12.68 22.96
N MET A 545 24.73 11.70 22.22
CA MET A 545 25.22 10.32 22.23
C MET A 545 26.71 10.24 21.85
N TRP A 546 27.18 11.01 20.86
CA TRP A 546 28.60 11.04 20.51
C TRP A 546 29.46 11.63 21.62
N ASN A 547 29.05 12.77 22.18
CA ASN A 547 29.79 13.49 23.21
C ASN A 547 29.96 12.67 24.50
N GLU A 548 28.97 11.83 24.85
CA GLU A 548 29.06 10.91 25.98
C GLU A 548 30.23 9.91 25.86
N TYR A 549 30.54 9.43 24.65
CA TYR A 549 31.63 8.49 24.43
C TYR A 549 32.98 9.20 24.23
N SER A 550 32.98 10.37 23.59
CA SER A 550 34.21 11.12 23.31
C SER A 550 34.82 11.80 24.55
N GLN A 551 34.04 12.02 25.61
CA GLN A 551 34.51 12.59 26.88
C GLN A 551 34.96 11.55 27.92
N SER A 552 34.97 10.25 27.59
CA SER A 552 35.55 9.22 28.47
C SER A 552 37.09 9.25 28.39
N ASP A 553 37.79 9.04 29.52
CA ASP A 553 39.25 9.23 29.75
C ASP A 553 40.21 8.46 28.81
N SER A 554 39.70 7.81 27.78
CA SER A 554 40.49 7.40 26.62
C SER A 554 39.68 7.78 25.38
N PRO A 555 39.90 8.96 24.79
CA PRO A 555 39.45 9.19 23.43
C PRO A 555 40.07 8.11 22.54
N PHE A 556 39.36 7.75 21.48
CA PHE A 556 39.87 6.87 20.43
C PHE A 556 41.31 7.21 20.01
#